data_AF-A0A7K1TMX7-F1
#
_entry.id   AF-A0A7K1TMX7-F1
#
_cell.length_a   1.000
_cell.length_b   1.000
_cell.length_c   1.000
_cell.angle_alpha   90.00
_cell.angle_beta   90.00
_cell.angle_gamma   90.00
#
_symmetry.space_group_name_H-M   'P 1'
#
loop_
_entity.id
_entity.type
_entity.pdbx_description
1 polymer ?
#
loop_
_entity_poly.entity_id
_entity_poly.type
_entity_poly.pdbx_seq_one_letter_code
_entity_poly.pdbx_strand_id
1 'polypeptide(L)'
;MDAMMMDMMSDEMKMADMQTMDMSVMQACMDACSACEQACTVCSMQMMDCAPACMNCADMCNTMMRGMLRMQGMTSPVMMAMLDACIAMCQYCMDKCMEHANHSDVCKMCAQACKACMDACMAMRESMMMAAS
;
A
#
# COMPACT_ATOMS: atom_id res chain seq x y z
N MET A 1 12.09 -14.88 -34.09
CA MET A 1 12.03 -15.78 -32.93
C MET A 1 10.97 -16.81 -33.22
N ASP A 2 11.30 -18.09 -33.12
CA ASP A 2 10.35 -19.19 -33.36
C ASP A 2 9.23 -19.21 -32.32
N ALA A 3 8.07 -19.73 -32.69
CA ALA A 3 6.89 -19.79 -31.83
C ALA A 3 7.18 -20.51 -30.49
N MET A 4 8.00 -21.55 -30.50
CA MET A 4 8.47 -22.23 -29.28
C MET A 4 9.30 -21.32 -28.36
N MET A 5 10.14 -20.46 -28.91
CA MET A 5 10.92 -19.51 -28.11
C MET A 5 10.03 -18.45 -27.49
N MET A 6 9.00 -17.98 -28.20
CA MET A 6 8.02 -17.05 -27.62
C MET A 6 7.15 -17.70 -26.55
N ASP A 7 6.78 -18.97 -26.72
CA ASP A 7 5.96 -19.70 -25.75
C ASP A 7 6.72 -20.01 -24.45
N MET A 8 7.98 -20.46 -24.54
CA MET A 8 8.86 -20.63 -23.37
C MET A 8 9.12 -19.32 -22.63
N MET A 9 9.41 -18.23 -23.36
CA MET A 9 9.59 -16.91 -22.74
C MET A 9 8.30 -16.44 -22.05
N SER A 10 7.12 -16.81 -22.60
CA SER A 10 5.84 -16.50 -21.97
C SER A 10 5.63 -17.29 -20.68
N ASP A 11 5.96 -18.58 -20.64
CA ASP A 11 5.83 -19.41 -19.43
C ASP A 11 6.80 -19.00 -18.32
N GLU A 12 8.01 -18.57 -18.65
CA GLU A 12 8.96 -18.02 -17.65
C GLU A 12 8.53 -16.64 -17.12
N MET A 13 7.74 -15.89 -17.89
CA MET A 13 7.18 -14.58 -17.50
C MET A 13 5.85 -14.71 -16.76
N LYS A 14 5.19 -15.89 -16.80
CA LYS A 14 3.97 -16.15 -16.05
C LYS A 14 4.33 -16.35 -14.58
N MET A 15 4.20 -15.29 -13.79
CA MET A 15 4.07 -15.40 -12.34
C MET A 15 2.77 -16.18 -12.06
N ALA A 16 2.85 -17.51 -12.05
CA ALA A 16 1.70 -18.41 -11.94
C ALA A 16 0.83 -18.13 -10.70
N ASP A 17 1.41 -17.47 -9.69
CA ASP A 17 0.77 -17.10 -8.42
C ASP A 17 0.13 -15.69 -8.42
N MET A 18 0.27 -14.91 -9.50
CA MET A 18 -0.23 -13.53 -9.60
C MET A 18 -1.28 -13.30 -10.69
N GLN A 19 -1.61 -14.33 -11.48
CA GLN A 19 -2.59 -14.21 -12.57
C GLN A 19 -4.03 -14.02 -12.09
N THR A 20 -4.27 -14.16 -10.79
CA THR A 20 -5.58 -14.09 -10.14
C THR A 20 -5.78 -12.83 -9.29
N MET A 21 -4.84 -11.88 -9.29
CA MET A 21 -5.01 -10.61 -8.55
C MET A 21 -6.05 -9.71 -9.23
N ASP A 22 -6.99 -9.19 -8.45
CA ASP A 22 -7.94 -8.17 -8.90
C ASP A 22 -7.21 -6.85 -9.14
N MET A 23 -6.97 -6.53 -10.42
CA MET A 23 -6.28 -5.32 -10.83
C MET A 23 -6.99 -4.03 -10.42
N SER A 24 -8.33 -4.07 -10.25
CA SER A 24 -9.09 -2.91 -9.78
C SER A 24 -8.83 -2.64 -8.30
N VAL A 25 -8.73 -3.71 -7.49
CA VAL A 25 -8.38 -3.61 -6.07
C VAL A 25 -6.93 -3.16 -5.92
N MET A 26 -6.02 -3.67 -6.75
CA MET A 26 -4.61 -3.24 -6.74
C MET A 26 -4.49 -1.76 -7.08
N GLN A 27 -5.18 -1.28 -8.12
CA GLN A 27 -5.18 0.13 -8.48
C GLN A 27 -5.71 1.02 -7.35
N ALA A 28 -6.83 0.61 -6.72
CA ALA A 28 -7.39 1.34 -5.58
C ALA A 28 -6.41 1.39 -4.38
N CYS A 29 -5.69 0.30 -4.11
CA CYS A 29 -4.66 0.24 -3.09
C CYS A 29 -3.48 1.17 -3.41
N MET A 30 -3.02 1.19 -4.66
CA MET A 30 -1.96 2.10 -5.11
C MET A 30 -2.37 3.58 -4.99
N ASP A 31 -3.58 3.92 -5.41
CA ASP A 31 -4.11 5.29 -5.33
C ASP A 31 -4.21 5.76 -3.87
N ALA A 32 -4.70 4.88 -2.99
CA ALA A 32 -4.79 5.17 -1.57
C ALA A 32 -3.41 5.30 -0.91
N CYS A 33 -2.43 4.45 -1.27
CA CYS A 33 -1.05 4.57 -0.81
C CYS A 33 -0.42 5.91 -1.24
N SER A 34 -0.60 6.31 -2.50
CA SER A 34 -0.10 7.58 -3.02
C SER A 34 -0.73 8.79 -2.31
N ALA A 35 -2.05 8.77 -2.11
CA ALA A 35 -2.74 9.84 -1.38
C ALA A 35 -2.30 9.91 0.09
N CYS A 36 -2.14 8.76 0.74
CA CYS A 36 -1.70 8.69 2.13
C CYS A 36 -0.25 9.16 2.29
N GLU A 37 0.64 8.80 1.38
CA GLU A 37 2.03 9.27 1.35
C GLU A 37 2.09 10.80 1.31
N GLN A 38 1.37 11.42 0.37
CA GLN A 38 1.33 12.89 0.25
C GLN A 38 0.74 13.55 1.51
N ALA A 39 -0.38 13.04 2.02
CA ALA A 39 -1.03 13.59 3.20
C ALA A 39 -0.13 13.49 4.45
N CYS A 40 0.57 12.38 4.61
CA CYS A 40 1.51 12.15 5.70
C CYS A 40 2.75 13.06 5.59
N THR A 41 3.31 13.22 4.40
CA THR A 41 4.43 14.15 4.14
C THR A 41 4.06 15.59 4.46
N VAL A 42 2.85 16.03 4.14
CA VAL A 42 2.38 17.38 4.52
C VAL A 42 2.13 17.49 6.03
N CYS A 43 1.55 16.46 6.63
CA CYS A 43 1.22 16.45 8.05
C CYS A 43 2.46 16.43 8.96
N SER A 44 3.54 15.76 8.54
CA SER A 44 4.77 15.71 9.32
C SER A 44 5.43 17.09 9.48
N MET A 45 5.24 17.97 8.51
CA MET A 45 5.74 19.34 8.55
C MET A 45 5.00 20.24 9.54
N GLN A 46 3.90 19.77 10.15
CA GLN A 46 3.18 20.51 11.19
C GLN A 46 3.89 20.51 12.54
N MET A 47 4.96 19.71 12.70
CA MET A 47 5.82 19.66 13.91
C MET A 47 5.06 19.34 15.21
N MET A 48 3.89 18.70 15.12
CA MET A 48 3.19 18.08 16.25
C MET A 48 3.84 16.74 16.60
N ASP A 49 3.48 16.14 17.73
CA ASP A 49 4.04 14.86 18.18
C ASP A 49 3.66 13.66 17.28
N CYS A 50 2.67 13.83 16.38
CA CYS A 50 2.35 12.85 15.34
C CYS A 50 3.37 12.86 14.19
N ALA A 51 4.19 13.90 14.04
CA ALA A 51 5.06 14.09 12.87
C ALA A 51 6.01 12.92 12.57
N PRO A 52 6.65 12.27 13.56
CA PRO A 52 7.47 11.08 13.29
C PRO A 52 6.65 9.91 12.76
N ALA A 53 5.43 9.71 13.26
CA ALA A 53 4.51 8.69 12.75
C ALA A 53 4.12 8.99 11.30
N CYS A 54 3.82 10.25 10.99
CA CYS A 54 3.50 10.69 9.63
C CYS A 54 4.64 10.40 8.65
N MET A 55 5.88 10.80 8.94
CA MET A 55 7.00 10.52 8.02
C MET A 55 7.22 9.02 7.79
N ASN A 56 7.17 8.21 8.85
CA ASN A 56 7.32 6.76 8.71
C ASN A 56 6.16 6.15 7.90
N CYS A 57 4.94 6.65 8.09
CA CYS A 57 3.79 6.22 7.30
C CYS A 57 3.94 6.60 5.83
N ALA A 58 4.48 7.80 5.53
CA ALA A 58 4.75 8.22 4.16
C ALA A 58 5.74 7.28 3.46
N ASP A 59 6.86 6.94 4.10
CA ASP A 59 7.86 6.02 3.55
C ASP A 59 7.29 4.61 3.32
N MET A 60 6.47 4.11 4.26
CA MET A 60 5.82 2.81 4.13
C MET A 60 4.81 2.78 2.99
N CYS A 61 3.94 3.79 2.88
CA CYS A 61 2.98 3.90 1.78
C CYS A 61 3.68 4.06 0.41
N ASN A 62 4.77 4.84 0.35
CA ASN A 62 5.57 4.96 -0.87
C ASN A 62 6.17 3.62 -1.29
N THR A 63 6.75 2.90 -0.33
CA THR A 63 7.36 1.59 -0.55
C THR A 63 6.32 0.57 -1.01
N MET A 64 5.15 0.55 -0.37
CA MET A 64 4.04 -0.35 -0.72
C MET A 64 3.55 -0.10 -2.16
N MET A 65 3.29 1.16 -2.51
CA MET A 65 2.92 1.56 -3.87
C MET A 65 3.99 1.13 -4.90
N ARG A 66 5.27 1.36 -4.61
CA ARG A 66 6.37 0.96 -5.51
C ARG A 66 6.49 -0.56 -5.65
N GLY A 67 6.17 -1.32 -4.60
CA GLY A 67 6.08 -2.78 -4.65
C GLY A 67 5.04 -3.24 -5.67
N MET A 68 3.85 -2.64 -5.65
CA MET A 68 2.77 -2.94 -6.62
C MET A 68 3.13 -2.58 -8.08
N LEU A 69 3.98 -1.57 -8.29
CA LEU A 69 4.46 -1.19 -9.62
C LEU A 69 5.53 -2.14 -10.19
N ARG A 70 6.15 -2.99 -9.36
CA ARG A 70 7.30 -3.83 -9.72
C ARG A 70 7.15 -5.23 -9.15
N MET A 71 6.06 -5.88 -9.52
CA MET A 71 5.72 -7.21 -9.00
C MET A 71 6.74 -8.30 -9.36
N GLN A 72 7.59 -8.07 -10.37
CA GLN A 72 8.64 -9.03 -10.74
C GLN A 72 9.62 -9.25 -9.57
N GLY A 73 9.62 -10.46 -9.00
CA GLY A 73 10.46 -10.83 -7.85
C GLY A 73 9.79 -10.64 -6.48
N MET A 74 8.55 -10.14 -6.43
CA MET A 74 7.71 -10.19 -5.24
C MET A 74 7.02 -11.55 -5.22
N THR A 75 7.13 -12.32 -4.15
CA THR A 75 6.29 -13.51 -3.97
C THR A 75 5.03 -13.13 -3.20
N SER A 76 3.96 -13.94 -3.28
CA SER A 76 2.74 -13.69 -2.51
C SER A 76 3.01 -13.50 -0.99
N PRO A 77 3.82 -14.34 -0.32
CA PRO A 77 4.15 -14.14 1.10
C PRO A 77 4.88 -12.81 1.40
N VAL A 78 5.77 -12.36 0.51
CA VAL A 78 6.48 -11.08 0.68
C VAL A 78 5.51 -9.92 0.55
N MET A 79 4.66 -9.93 -0.47
CA MET A 79 3.66 -8.90 -0.70
C MET A 79 2.66 -8.81 0.47
N MET A 80 2.20 -9.95 0.98
CA MET A 80 1.32 -10.04 2.15
C MET A 80 1.97 -9.44 3.41
N ALA A 81 3.25 -9.75 3.66
CA ALA A 81 3.98 -9.18 4.80
C ALA A 81 4.16 -7.66 4.67
N MET A 82 4.39 -7.15 3.45
CA MET A 82 4.46 -5.72 3.20
C MET A 82 3.11 -5.02 3.43
N LEU A 83 2.00 -5.64 2.98
CA LEU A 83 0.65 -5.15 3.23
C LEU A 83 0.36 -5.09 4.74
N ASP A 84 0.69 -6.14 5.49
CA ASP A 84 0.53 -6.19 6.95
C ASP A 84 1.30 -5.06 7.66
N ALA A 85 2.54 -4.80 7.24
CA ALA A 85 3.35 -3.70 7.77
C ALA A 85 2.73 -2.33 7.43
N CYS A 86 2.25 -2.15 6.21
CA CYS A 86 1.61 -0.91 5.77
C CYS A 86 0.29 -0.66 6.54
N ILE A 87 -0.55 -1.69 6.73
CA ILE A 87 -1.78 -1.63 7.52
C ILE A 87 -1.48 -1.20 8.96
N ALA A 88 -0.50 -1.85 9.61
CA ALA A 88 -0.13 -1.53 10.98
C ALA A 88 0.38 -0.08 11.11
N MET A 89 1.19 0.39 10.16
CA MET A 89 1.71 1.75 10.16
C MET A 89 0.61 2.79 9.91
N CYS A 90 -0.31 2.52 8.97
CA CYS A 90 -1.45 3.39 8.70
C CYS A 90 -2.37 3.53 9.92
N GLN A 91 -2.65 2.42 10.62
CA GLN A 91 -3.45 2.43 11.85
C GLN A 91 -2.77 3.29 12.93
N TYR A 92 -1.47 3.08 13.17
CA TYR A 92 -0.74 3.85 14.18
C TYR A 92 -0.68 5.36 13.85
N CYS A 93 -0.45 5.69 12.57
CA CYS A 93 -0.42 7.09 12.13
C CYS A 93 -1.81 7.74 12.23
N MET A 94 -2.88 7.01 11.85
CA MET A 94 -4.25 7.47 11.99
C MET A 94 -4.56 7.80 13.44
N ASP A 95 -4.28 6.89 14.39
CA ASP A 95 -4.57 7.10 15.80
C ASP A 95 -3.85 8.34 16.33
N LYS A 96 -2.57 8.51 15.97
CA LYS A 96 -1.77 9.69 16.34
C LYS A 96 -2.32 10.99 15.76
N CYS A 97 -2.71 11.00 14.49
CA CYS A 97 -3.29 12.18 13.86
C CYS A 97 -4.69 12.51 14.40
N MET A 98 -5.47 11.51 14.82
CA MET A 98 -6.79 11.71 15.41
C MET A 98 -6.75 12.42 16.77
N GLU A 99 -5.65 12.30 17.53
CA GLU A 99 -5.41 13.10 18.75
C GLU A 99 -5.45 14.62 18.45
N HIS A 100 -5.16 15.01 17.21
CA HIS A 100 -5.08 16.41 16.76
C HIS A 100 -6.21 16.88 15.85
N ALA A 101 -7.09 15.98 15.42
CA ALA A 101 -8.08 16.25 14.38
C ALA A 101 -9.12 17.33 14.72
N ASN A 102 -9.30 17.66 16.00
CA ASN A 102 -10.21 18.73 16.44
C ASN A 102 -9.62 20.14 16.30
N HIS A 103 -8.30 20.27 16.17
CA HIS A 103 -7.61 21.55 16.13
C HIS A 103 -6.70 21.74 14.91
N SER A 104 -6.49 20.68 14.11
CA SER A 104 -5.72 20.74 12.88
C SER A 104 -6.47 20.02 11.74
N ASP A 105 -6.91 20.79 10.75
CA ASP A 105 -7.51 20.25 9.53
C ASP A 105 -6.54 19.35 8.76
N VAL A 106 -5.23 19.65 8.84
CA VAL A 106 -4.18 18.83 8.23
C VAL A 106 -4.12 17.45 8.88
N CYS A 107 -4.16 17.37 10.22
CA CYS A 107 -4.18 16.09 10.93
C CYS A 107 -5.47 15.32 10.69
N LYS A 108 -6.62 16.01 10.62
CA LYS A 108 -7.90 15.39 10.29
C LYS A 108 -7.88 14.74 8.91
N MET A 109 -7.39 15.47 7.90
CA MET A 109 -7.22 14.95 6.54
C MET A 109 -6.22 13.79 6.50
N CYS A 110 -5.10 13.90 7.21
CA CYS A 110 -4.09 12.85 7.28
C CYS A 110 -4.66 11.56 7.89
N ALA A 111 -5.42 11.66 8.99
CA ALA A 111 -6.09 10.51 9.60
C ALA A 111 -7.08 9.83 8.65
N GLN A 112 -7.87 10.62 7.89
CA GLN A 112 -8.80 10.08 6.90
C GLN A 112 -8.06 9.36 5.76
N ALA A 113 -6.94 9.92 5.29
CA ALA A 113 -6.11 9.28 4.26
C ALA A 113 -5.47 7.98 4.78
N CYS A 114 -4.97 7.97 6.02
CA CYS A 114 -4.43 6.76 6.66
C CYS A 114 -5.51 5.67 6.77
N LYS A 115 -6.73 6.03 7.17
CA LYS A 115 -7.86 5.08 7.24
C LYS A 115 -8.18 4.48 5.87
N ALA A 116 -8.27 5.32 4.84
CA ALA A 116 -8.56 4.87 3.48
C ALA A 116 -7.46 3.94 2.94
N CYS A 117 -6.19 4.26 3.20
CA CYS A 117 -5.05 3.43 2.81
C CYS A 117 -5.04 2.09 3.55
N MET A 118 -5.30 2.09 4.86
CA MET A 118 -5.44 0.87 5.64
C MET A 118 -6.52 -0.05 5.08
N ASP A 119 -7.70 0.49 4.78
CA ASP A 119 -8.82 -0.26 4.21
C ASP A 119 -8.49 -0.85 2.84
N ALA A 120 -7.83 -0.07 1.98
CA ALA A 120 -7.44 -0.53 0.65
C ALA A 120 -6.34 -1.60 0.70
N CYS A 121 -5.37 -1.48 1.62
CA CYS A 121 -4.36 -2.51 1.86
C CYS A 121 -4.98 -3.81 2.40
N MET A 122 -5.97 -3.73 3.30
CA MET A 122 -6.71 -4.91 3.78
C MET A 122 -7.47 -5.58 2.64
N ALA A 123 -8.16 -4.82 1.79
CA ALA A 123 -8.87 -5.35 0.64
C ALA A 123 -7.93 -6.02 -0.37
N MET A 124 -6.77 -5.42 -0.64
CA MET A 124 -5.76 -6.03 -1.52
C MET A 124 -5.22 -7.34 -0.91
N ARG A 125 -4.94 -7.33 0.38
CA ARG A 125 -4.49 -8.52 1.12
C ARG A 125 -5.51 -9.65 1.05
N GLU A 126 -6.79 -9.35 1.23
CA GLU A 126 -7.88 -10.32 1.13
C GLU A 126 -8.03 -10.87 -0.30
N SER A 127 -7.96 -10.00 -1.31
CA SER A 127 -7.96 -10.39 -2.73
C SER A 127 -6.84 -11.38 -3.05
N MET A 128 -5.63 -11.17 -2.51
CA MET A 128 -4.51 -12.10 -2.67
C MET A 128 -4.70 -13.44 -1.96
N MET A 129 -5.44 -13.49 -0.85
CA MET A 129 -5.74 -14.75 -0.15
C MET A 129 -6.73 -15.61 -0.95
N MET A 130 -7.77 -14.98 -1.52
CA MET A 130 -8.77 -15.66 -2.34
C MET A 130 -8.18 -16.20 -3.66
N ALA A 131 -7.15 -15.53 -4.17
CA ALA A 131 -6.40 -15.93 -5.36
C ALA A 131 -5.52 -17.18 -5.16
N ALA A 132 -5.16 -17.51 -3.91
CA ALA A 132 -4.28 -18.62 -3.55
C ALA A 132 -5.02 -19.91 -3.12
N SER A 133 -6.35 -19.86 -3.03
CA SER A 133 -7.25 -20.96 -2.64
C SER A 133 -7.96 -21.59 -3.83
#